data_AF-A0AAE7BW43-F1
#
_entry.id   AF-A0AAE7BW43-F1
#
_cell.length_a   1.000
_cell.length_b   1.000
_cell.length_c   1.000
_cell.angle_alpha   90.00
_cell.angle_beta   90.00
_cell.angle_gamma   90.00
#
_symmetry.space_group_name_H-M   'P 1'
#
loop_
_entity.id
_entity.type
_entity.pdbx_description
1 polymer ?
#
loop_
_entity_poly.entity_id
_entity_poly.type
_entity_poly.pdbx_seq_one_letter_code
_entity_poly.pdbx_strand_id
1 'polypeptide(L)'
;MPTIPFLCLPKKTIYYGATDITHRGKTRFDITTAMYHPEEKRFFHSKRPIESILLYHYATPLSSVDPVSLDHRTLTLIDLGILNNTNTENPALKALHTYRNRQCFSFLYSDGNQFNDGWNIQLPKLVLARDLFFSHPYLLRAALFSERYTTDVLIDHEDAEAFHIYIAPNRKITAKDLKDPIFLKKLALILLHPELSKAFLSIYEKTVNNQNKFKSYSFDMDAPILKNIQLDVEGRSYTKEKLFRIERINSFGNLETGIHKPVQFHFLSQKSFRQAKEILDKKQPPKKKASQDKSKLDDEASADIDQQITQLRNTVGKIYTIDDLQISLNTSCSEINIVRRKTNGEVHHEEQPFAGGEGEDEGTRPGFTIESEADSKNSTYQYLSKMLEEIEKKGYKIKCIHNKIFTKYGRFRGHKLNNGQNRRFYVNLILDHEDKELFYLCEIDTSDGKKNISTLLLPYDVKTSKIFLSENLESFKIAILSQSLSWPKDFINKVCDVHSYIMINHISKKDQAVSNTYHTDWAERILEKWKSIDNSL
;
A
#
# COMPACT_ATOMS: atom_id res chain seq x y z
N MET A 1 4.19 12.83 -6.11
CA MET A 1 3.49 12.38 -7.35
C MET A 1 2.42 11.38 -6.95
N PRO A 2 1.20 11.43 -7.50
CA PRO A 2 0.20 10.42 -7.17
C PRO A 2 0.64 9.08 -7.75
N THR A 3 0.88 8.10 -6.88
CA THR A 3 1.12 6.71 -7.25
C THR A 3 -0.10 6.16 -7.98
N ILE A 4 0.10 5.49 -9.11
CA ILE A 4 -0.96 4.78 -9.84
C ILE A 4 -1.71 3.86 -8.85
N PRO A 5 -3.05 3.80 -8.85
CA PRO A 5 -3.80 2.84 -8.02
C PRO A 5 -3.44 1.38 -8.32
N PHE A 6 -3.68 0.48 -7.36
CA PHE A 6 -3.36 -0.95 -7.55
C PHE A 6 -4.20 -1.61 -8.65
N LEU A 7 -5.49 -1.28 -8.74
CA LEU A 7 -6.38 -1.87 -9.76
C LEU A 7 -6.09 -1.40 -11.19
N CYS A 8 -5.30 -0.33 -11.34
CA CYS A 8 -4.85 0.10 -12.65
C CYS A 8 -3.72 -0.80 -13.19
N LEU A 9 -3.20 -1.73 -12.38
CA LEU A 9 -2.21 -2.68 -12.86
C LEU A 9 -2.89 -3.87 -13.54
N PRO A 10 -2.27 -4.45 -14.58
CA PRO A 10 -2.71 -5.72 -15.15
C PRO A 10 -2.94 -6.76 -14.07
N LYS A 11 -4.06 -7.50 -14.12
CA LYS A 11 -4.44 -8.47 -13.08
C LYS A 11 -3.35 -9.51 -12.78
N LYS A 12 -2.56 -9.88 -13.79
CA LYS A 12 -1.45 -10.85 -13.70
C LYS A 12 -0.13 -10.21 -13.27
N THR A 13 -0.09 -8.93 -12.90
CA THR A 13 1.16 -8.26 -12.51
C THR A 13 1.76 -8.94 -11.29
N ILE A 14 3.02 -9.36 -11.42
CA ILE A 14 3.76 -10.00 -10.33
C ILE A 14 4.60 -8.94 -9.65
N TYR A 15 4.47 -8.81 -8.32
CA TYR A 15 5.29 -7.88 -7.55
C TYR A 15 6.60 -8.56 -7.21
N TYR A 16 7.68 -8.00 -7.74
CA TYR A 16 8.92 -8.71 -7.94
C TYR A 16 9.94 -8.43 -6.84
N GLY A 17 10.14 -7.15 -6.51
CA GLY A 17 11.07 -6.75 -5.48
C GLY A 17 10.97 -5.26 -5.18
N ALA A 18 11.77 -4.78 -4.22
CA ALA A 18 11.58 -3.43 -3.72
C ALA A 18 12.83 -2.77 -3.16
N THR A 19 13.27 -1.66 -3.69
CA THR A 19 14.59 -1.11 -3.35
C THR A 19 14.47 -0.05 -2.26
N ASP A 20 14.07 1.16 -2.65
CA ASP A 20 14.26 2.34 -1.83
C ASP A 20 12.94 2.77 -1.21
N ILE A 21 12.97 2.99 0.11
CA ILE A 21 11.87 3.56 0.85
C ILE A 21 12.07 5.08 0.92
N THR A 22 11.02 5.82 0.59
CA THR A 22 11.04 7.29 0.53
C THR A 22 9.85 7.86 1.27
N HIS A 23 9.97 9.07 1.76
CA HIS A 23 8.86 9.75 2.43
C HIS A 23 7.74 10.10 1.45
N ARG A 24 6.51 9.86 1.88
CA ARG A 24 5.28 10.34 1.27
C ARG A 24 4.63 11.35 2.22
N GLY A 25 4.94 12.62 2.03
CA GLY A 25 4.56 13.64 3.00
C GLY A 25 5.33 13.49 4.32
N LYS A 26 4.75 13.94 5.43
CA LYS A 26 5.45 13.96 6.74
C LYS A 26 5.48 12.59 7.43
N THR A 27 4.39 11.83 7.33
CA THR A 27 4.17 10.66 8.19
C THR A 27 4.03 9.33 7.44
N ARG A 28 4.01 9.33 6.10
CA ARG A 28 3.84 8.09 5.32
C ARG A 28 5.09 7.75 4.52
N PHE A 29 5.18 6.51 4.06
CA PHE A 29 6.29 6.01 3.24
C PHE A 29 5.78 5.41 1.93
N ASP A 30 6.53 5.68 0.86
CA ASP A 30 6.46 4.96 -0.40
C ASP A 30 7.68 4.05 -0.52
N ILE A 31 7.52 2.93 -1.20
CA ILE A 31 8.59 2.00 -1.57
C ILE A 31 8.66 1.89 -3.10
N THR A 32 9.87 1.90 -3.62
CA THR A 32 10.11 1.67 -5.05
C THR A 32 9.99 0.19 -5.33
N THR A 33 8.95 -0.19 -6.06
CA THR A 33 8.61 -1.58 -6.35
C THR A 33 8.88 -1.89 -7.81
N ALA A 34 9.63 -2.96 -8.06
CA ALA A 34 9.76 -3.61 -9.36
C ALA A 34 8.60 -4.59 -9.55
N MET A 35 7.93 -4.51 -10.69
CA MET A 35 6.82 -5.39 -11.08
C MET A 35 7.11 -6.02 -12.43
N TYR A 36 6.61 -7.23 -12.63
CA TYR A 36 6.70 -7.97 -13.89
C TYR A 36 5.33 -8.08 -14.52
N HIS A 37 5.25 -7.77 -15.81
CA HIS A 37 4.06 -7.99 -16.64
C HIS A 37 4.22 -9.32 -17.39
N PRO A 38 3.54 -10.42 -17.01
CA PRO A 38 3.80 -11.73 -17.62
C PRO A 38 3.47 -11.82 -19.11
N GLU A 39 2.41 -11.14 -19.54
CA GLU A 39 1.98 -11.18 -20.94
C GLU A 39 2.94 -10.43 -21.87
N GLU A 40 3.49 -9.30 -21.41
CA GLU A 40 4.47 -8.50 -22.16
C GLU A 40 5.92 -8.92 -21.87
N LYS A 41 6.12 -9.86 -20.94
CA LYS A 41 7.42 -10.37 -20.50
C LYS A 41 8.42 -9.27 -20.14
N ARG A 42 7.97 -8.22 -19.45
CA ARG A 42 8.82 -7.07 -19.12
C ARG A 42 8.71 -6.61 -17.66
N PHE A 43 9.75 -5.93 -17.22
CA PHE A 43 9.84 -5.30 -15.91
C PHE A 43 9.52 -3.82 -15.96
N PHE A 44 8.85 -3.32 -14.95
CA PHE A 44 8.63 -1.88 -14.77
C PHE A 44 8.66 -1.50 -13.29
N HIS A 45 9.10 -0.27 -13.03
CA HIS A 45 9.29 0.23 -11.68
C HIS A 45 8.24 1.29 -11.35
N SER A 46 7.72 1.26 -10.13
CA SER A 46 6.77 2.27 -9.67
C SER A 46 6.93 2.51 -8.18
N LYS A 47 6.79 3.77 -7.77
CA LYS A 47 6.64 4.11 -6.35
C LYS A 47 5.25 3.65 -5.90
N ARG A 48 5.19 2.93 -4.79
CA ARG A 48 3.95 2.38 -4.22
C ARG A 48 3.91 2.69 -2.73
N PRO A 49 2.73 2.71 -2.10
CA PRO A 49 2.66 2.72 -0.64
C PRO A 49 3.50 1.59 -0.06
N ILE A 50 4.14 1.83 1.09
CA ILE A 50 5.01 0.84 1.76
C ILE A 50 4.28 -0.48 2.05
N GLU A 51 2.95 -0.45 2.23
CA GLU A 51 2.09 -1.64 2.38
C GLU A 51 2.20 -2.62 1.20
N SER A 52 2.64 -2.16 0.02
CA SER A 52 2.90 -3.04 -1.13
C SER A 52 3.97 -4.10 -0.87
N ILE A 53 4.75 -4.00 0.21
CA ILE A 53 5.66 -5.07 0.63
C ILE A 53 4.96 -6.40 0.92
N LEU A 54 3.68 -6.33 1.28
CA LEU A 54 2.83 -7.49 1.53
C LEU A 54 2.40 -8.21 0.25
N LEU A 55 2.71 -7.66 -0.93
CA LEU A 55 2.36 -8.24 -2.22
C LEU A 55 3.49 -9.02 -2.89
N TYR A 56 4.70 -8.99 -2.35
CA TYR A 56 5.87 -9.51 -3.04
C TYR A 56 5.78 -11.04 -3.15
N HIS A 57 5.68 -11.49 -4.40
CA HIS A 57 5.36 -12.86 -4.80
C HIS A 57 6.41 -13.86 -4.31
N TYR A 58 6.01 -15.08 -3.91
CA TYR A 58 6.77 -16.20 -3.32
C TYR A 58 7.68 -17.01 -4.24
N ALA A 59 7.89 -16.66 -5.50
CA ALA A 59 8.88 -17.32 -6.40
C ALA A 59 10.07 -16.47 -6.87
N THR A 60 10.23 -15.28 -6.31
CA THR A 60 11.05 -14.20 -6.81
C THR A 60 12.09 -13.65 -5.81
N PRO A 61 13.38 -13.55 -6.17
CA PRO A 61 14.38 -12.88 -5.35
C PRO A 61 13.99 -11.41 -5.15
N LEU A 62 14.07 -10.90 -3.92
CA LEU A 62 14.01 -9.45 -3.69
C LEU A 62 15.25 -8.73 -4.28
N SER A 63 16.19 -9.46 -4.83
CA SER A 63 17.56 -9.08 -5.13
C SER A 63 17.98 -9.13 -6.59
N SER A 64 17.05 -9.37 -7.53
CA SER A 64 17.32 -9.37 -8.97
C SER A 64 16.22 -8.60 -9.70
N VAL A 65 16.53 -8.07 -10.89
CA VAL A 65 15.49 -7.58 -11.81
C VAL A 65 14.91 -8.75 -12.59
N ASP A 66 15.71 -9.79 -12.88
CA ASP A 66 15.29 -10.99 -13.60
C ASP A 66 14.98 -12.18 -12.69
N PRO A 67 14.13 -13.15 -13.12
CA PRO A 67 13.89 -14.44 -12.44
C PRO A 67 15.19 -15.18 -12.18
N VAL A 68 15.52 -15.36 -10.90
CA VAL A 68 16.65 -16.20 -10.50
C VAL A 68 16.09 -17.32 -9.63
N SER A 69 16.56 -18.54 -9.88
CA SER A 69 16.29 -19.67 -9.00
C SER A 69 16.80 -19.35 -7.60
N LEU A 70 15.99 -19.66 -6.60
CA LEU A 70 16.38 -19.57 -5.20
C LEU A 70 16.66 -20.96 -4.66
N ASP A 71 17.69 -21.05 -3.82
CA ASP A 71 18.01 -22.27 -3.10
C ASP A 71 17.19 -22.28 -1.81
N HIS A 72 16.40 -23.34 -1.64
CA HIS A 72 15.72 -23.63 -0.39
C HIS A 72 16.73 -24.19 0.62
N ARG A 73 16.70 -23.67 1.85
CA ARG A 73 17.57 -24.09 2.95
C ARG A 73 16.81 -24.04 4.26
N THR A 74 17.12 -24.97 5.16
CA THR A 74 16.67 -24.94 6.55
C THR A 74 17.87 -24.66 7.44
N LEU A 75 17.89 -23.48 8.05
CA LEU A 75 18.92 -23.09 9.01
C LEU A 75 18.45 -23.43 10.41
N THR A 76 19.25 -24.12 11.20
CA THR A 76 18.91 -24.56 12.56
C THR A 76 19.82 -23.92 13.60
N LEU A 77 19.43 -23.99 14.88
CA LEU A 77 20.20 -23.48 16.01
C LEU A 77 20.55 -21.98 15.89
N ILE A 78 19.71 -21.19 15.22
CA ILE A 78 19.94 -19.75 15.04
C ILE A 78 19.64 -18.99 16.33
N ASP A 79 20.62 -18.23 16.81
CA ASP A 79 20.41 -17.20 17.85
C ASP A 79 20.25 -15.83 17.18
N LEU A 80 19.02 -15.33 17.14
CA LEU A 80 18.70 -14.03 16.54
C LEU A 80 19.25 -12.86 17.38
N GLY A 81 19.52 -13.04 18.67
CA GLY A 81 20.06 -11.99 19.54
C GLY A 81 21.48 -11.58 19.15
N ILE A 82 22.27 -12.52 18.64
CA ILE A 82 23.64 -12.29 18.19
C ILE A 82 23.69 -11.30 17.01
N LEU A 83 22.63 -11.22 16.20
CA LEU A 83 22.55 -10.36 15.02
C LEU A 83 22.67 -8.86 15.34
N ASN A 84 22.34 -8.46 16.57
CA ASN A 84 22.50 -7.07 17.00
C ASN A 84 23.99 -6.69 17.18
N ASN A 85 24.82 -7.64 17.61
CA ASN A 85 26.23 -7.42 17.96
C ASN A 85 27.18 -7.69 16.78
N THR A 86 26.80 -8.55 15.83
CA THR A 86 27.67 -8.88 14.68
C THR A 86 27.93 -7.70 13.77
N ASN A 87 27.07 -6.67 13.80
CA ASN A 87 27.28 -5.46 13.01
C ASN A 87 28.28 -4.46 13.64
N THR A 88 28.50 -4.54 14.96
CA THR A 88 29.38 -3.61 15.67
C THR A 88 30.84 -4.06 15.66
N GLU A 89 31.11 -5.37 15.69
CA GLU A 89 32.41 -5.94 16.07
C GLU A 89 33.34 -6.35 14.92
N ASN A 90 32.85 -6.59 13.69
CA ASN A 90 33.70 -7.10 12.60
C ASN A 90 33.76 -6.16 11.37
N PRO A 91 34.86 -5.41 11.16
CA PRO A 91 35.04 -4.48 10.03
C PRO A 91 34.87 -5.09 8.63
N ALA A 92 35.20 -6.37 8.45
CA ALA A 92 35.06 -7.06 7.15
C ALA A 92 33.60 -7.38 6.81
N LEU A 93 32.78 -7.66 7.83
CA LEU A 93 31.32 -7.78 7.69
C LEU A 93 30.65 -6.40 7.52
N LYS A 94 31.33 -5.30 7.90
CA LYS A 94 30.80 -3.95 7.69
C LYS A 94 30.69 -3.52 6.23
N ALA A 95 31.60 -4.02 5.38
CA ALA A 95 31.54 -3.80 3.93
C ALA A 95 30.31 -4.47 3.25
N LEU A 96 29.66 -5.38 3.96
CA LEU A 96 28.52 -6.18 3.54
C LEU A 96 27.20 -5.71 4.20
N HIS A 97 27.19 -4.58 4.93
CA HIS A 97 26.02 -4.09 5.67
C HIS A 97 24.82 -3.69 4.83
N THR A 98 25.05 -3.37 3.56
CA THR A 98 23.99 -2.97 2.65
C THR A 98 23.98 -3.89 1.44
N TYR A 99 22.81 -4.44 1.15
CA TYR A 99 22.56 -5.16 -0.09
C TYR A 99 21.47 -4.41 -0.86
N ARG A 100 21.84 -3.82 -2.01
CA ARG A 100 20.95 -2.95 -2.81
C ARG A 100 20.26 -1.86 -1.98
N ASN A 101 21.05 -1.10 -1.21
CA ASN A 101 20.58 -0.05 -0.28
C ASN A 101 19.73 -0.52 0.91
N ARG A 102 19.64 -1.83 1.16
CA ARG A 102 18.94 -2.37 2.33
C ARG A 102 19.90 -2.78 3.42
N GLN A 103 19.61 -2.35 4.64
CA GLN A 103 20.35 -2.81 5.80
C GLN A 103 20.12 -4.31 6.03
N CYS A 104 21.21 -5.02 6.32
CA CYS A 104 21.20 -6.45 6.58
C CYS A 104 21.80 -6.77 7.95
N PHE A 105 21.31 -7.84 8.56
CA PHE A 105 22.07 -8.59 9.55
C PHE A 105 23.03 -9.52 8.82
N SER A 106 24.29 -9.57 9.27
CA SER A 106 25.29 -10.49 8.73
C SER A 106 25.87 -11.32 9.87
N PHE A 107 26.00 -12.63 9.69
CA PHE A 107 26.54 -13.52 10.72
C PHE A 107 27.17 -14.75 10.07
N LEU A 108 28.12 -15.36 10.77
CA LEU A 108 28.69 -16.64 10.38
C LEU A 108 27.73 -17.75 10.83
N TYR A 109 27.28 -18.59 9.90
CA TYR A 109 26.48 -19.75 10.24
C TYR A 109 27.38 -20.91 10.61
N SER A 110 27.10 -21.52 11.75
CA SER A 110 27.71 -22.78 12.11
C SER A 110 26.67 -23.71 12.71
N ASP A 111 26.48 -24.83 12.03
CA ASP A 111 25.68 -25.95 12.48
C ASP A 111 26.47 -27.17 12.01
N GLY A 112 27.22 -27.78 12.93
CA GLY A 112 28.35 -28.70 12.67
C GLY A 112 28.03 -29.97 11.85
N ASN A 113 26.83 -30.07 11.29
CA ASN A 113 26.34 -31.15 10.44
C ASN A 113 25.79 -30.68 9.07
N GLN A 114 25.94 -29.41 8.66
CA GLN A 114 25.35 -28.89 7.41
C GLN A 114 26.36 -28.43 6.34
N PHE A 115 25.96 -28.53 5.06
CA PHE A 115 26.73 -28.16 3.86
C PHE A 115 27.20 -26.68 3.82
N ASN A 116 26.60 -25.81 4.65
CA ASN A 116 26.90 -24.38 4.72
C ASN A 116 27.59 -23.96 6.04
N ASP A 117 28.15 -24.92 6.79
CA ASP A 117 28.93 -24.62 8.00
C ASP A 117 30.12 -23.69 7.66
N GLY A 118 30.26 -22.61 8.41
CA GLY A 118 31.25 -21.55 8.17
C GLY A 118 30.92 -20.60 7.02
N TRP A 119 29.69 -20.56 6.50
CA TRP A 119 29.26 -19.57 5.50
C TRP A 119 28.78 -18.28 6.17
N ASN A 120 29.02 -17.14 5.50
CA ASN A 120 28.41 -15.87 5.87
C ASN A 120 26.96 -15.85 5.41
N ILE A 121 26.03 -15.58 6.31
CA ILE A 121 24.61 -15.40 6.01
C ILE A 121 24.29 -13.91 6.05
N GLN A 122 23.60 -13.42 5.03
CA GLN A 122 23.03 -12.07 5.00
C GLN A 122 21.51 -12.15 5.04
N LEU A 123 20.92 -11.53 6.06
CA LEU A 123 19.48 -11.43 6.25
C LEU A 123 19.05 -9.95 6.20
N PRO A 124 18.37 -9.50 5.13
CA PRO A 124 17.84 -8.15 5.08
C PRO A 124 16.87 -7.89 6.23
N LYS A 125 17.05 -6.77 6.94
CA LYS A 125 16.22 -6.41 8.10
C LYS A 125 14.74 -6.32 7.74
N LEU A 126 14.45 -5.75 6.58
CA LEU A 126 13.10 -5.62 6.05
C LEU A 126 12.45 -6.99 5.75
N VAL A 127 13.23 -8.00 5.35
CA VAL A 127 12.73 -9.36 5.12
C VAL A 127 12.34 -10.01 6.45
N LEU A 128 13.22 -9.90 7.46
CA LEU A 128 12.92 -10.37 8.81
C LEU A 128 11.65 -9.70 9.36
N ALA A 129 11.55 -8.37 9.28
CA ALA A 129 10.38 -7.65 9.77
C ALA A 129 9.10 -8.01 9.01
N ARG A 130 9.17 -8.18 7.69
CA ARG A 130 8.03 -8.58 6.88
C ARG A 130 7.47 -9.93 7.34
N ASP A 131 8.34 -10.93 7.41
CA ASP A 131 7.92 -12.30 7.64
C ASP A 131 7.61 -12.56 9.12
N LEU A 132 8.28 -11.88 10.04
CA LEU A 132 8.03 -11.98 11.47
C LEU A 132 6.81 -11.16 11.90
N PHE A 133 6.73 -9.88 11.50
CA PHE A 133 5.75 -8.93 12.03
C PHE A 133 4.70 -8.47 11.01
N PHE A 134 5.09 -8.08 9.79
CA PHE A 134 4.18 -7.44 8.83
C PHE A 134 3.35 -8.47 8.08
N SER A 135 2.46 -9.14 8.79
CA SER A 135 1.47 -10.01 8.15
C SER A 135 0.28 -9.25 7.60
N HIS A 136 -0.04 -8.12 8.23
CA HIS A 136 -1.20 -7.31 7.94
C HIS A 136 -0.80 -5.85 7.84
N PRO A 137 -1.49 -5.06 7.00
CA PRO A 137 -1.27 -3.63 6.83
C PRO A 137 -1.28 -2.86 8.15
N TYR A 138 -2.15 -3.25 9.09
CA TYR A 138 -2.20 -2.67 10.42
C TYR A 138 -0.87 -2.79 11.18
N LEU A 139 -0.26 -3.97 11.22
CA LEU A 139 1.00 -4.20 11.97
C LEU A 139 2.17 -3.42 11.36
N LEU A 140 2.22 -3.35 10.02
CA LEU A 140 3.18 -2.51 9.32
C LEU A 140 2.97 -1.04 9.67
N ARG A 141 1.71 -0.59 9.67
CA ARG A 141 1.35 0.78 10.03
C ARG A 141 1.75 1.11 11.47
N ALA A 142 1.46 0.20 12.38
CA ALA A 142 1.74 0.37 13.80
C ALA A 142 3.24 0.43 14.12
N ALA A 143 4.08 -0.25 13.32
CA ALA A 143 5.53 -0.22 13.46
C ALA A 143 6.17 1.03 12.83
N LEU A 144 5.71 1.43 11.63
CA LEU A 144 6.37 2.48 10.84
C LEU A 144 5.79 3.88 11.01
N PHE A 145 4.52 3.99 11.41
CA PHE A 145 3.88 5.30 11.55
C PHE A 145 3.82 5.71 13.03
N SER A 146 3.59 7.00 13.30
CA SER A 146 3.33 7.59 14.65
C SER A 146 2.15 6.96 15.41
N GLU A 147 1.61 5.85 14.91
CA GLU A 147 0.41 5.16 15.33
C GLU A 147 0.81 3.88 16.10
N ARG A 148 1.48 4.02 17.25
CA ARG A 148 1.83 2.84 18.09
C ARG A 148 0.58 1.99 18.36
N TYR A 149 0.71 0.66 18.41
CA TYR A 149 -0.43 -0.24 18.66
C TYR A 149 -1.18 0.08 19.97
N THR A 150 -0.50 0.70 20.93
CA THR A 150 -1.05 1.14 22.23
C THR A 150 -2.19 2.17 22.12
N THR A 151 -2.44 2.74 20.94
CA THR A 151 -3.62 3.60 20.72
C THR A 151 -4.90 2.80 20.49
N ASP A 152 -4.78 1.60 19.93
CA ASP A 152 -5.92 0.80 19.45
C ASP A 152 -6.09 -0.52 20.23
N VAL A 153 -5.09 -0.89 21.04
CA VAL A 153 -5.06 -2.15 21.79
C VAL A 153 -4.72 -1.90 23.26
N LEU A 154 -5.40 -2.59 24.17
CA LEU A 154 -5.09 -2.67 25.60
C LEU A 154 -4.88 -4.12 26.00
N ILE A 155 -3.99 -4.35 26.97
CA ILE A 155 -3.69 -5.69 27.48
C ILE A 155 -3.93 -5.68 28.99
N ASP A 156 -4.63 -6.70 29.48
CA ASP A 156 -4.70 -7.01 30.91
C ASP A 156 -3.83 -8.24 31.19
N HIS A 157 -2.77 -8.02 31.97
CA HIS A 157 -1.83 -9.06 32.41
C HIS A 157 -2.17 -9.63 33.79
N GLU A 158 -3.09 -8.98 34.51
CA GLU A 158 -3.33 -9.25 35.94
C GLU A 158 -4.29 -10.41 36.20
N ASP A 159 -5.10 -10.81 35.20
CA ASP A 159 -6.01 -11.94 35.36
C ASP A 159 -5.23 -13.25 35.50
N ALA A 160 -5.64 -14.09 36.46
CA ALA A 160 -4.94 -15.33 36.80
C ALA A 160 -5.13 -16.42 35.74
N GLU A 161 -6.28 -16.42 35.06
CA GLU A 161 -6.74 -17.50 34.18
C GLU A 161 -6.39 -17.25 32.71
N ALA A 162 -6.36 -15.99 32.26
CA ALA A 162 -6.10 -15.64 30.87
C ALA A 162 -5.40 -14.29 30.68
N PHE A 163 -4.74 -14.11 29.54
CA PHE A 163 -4.39 -12.78 29.04
C PHE A 163 -5.56 -12.21 28.25
N HIS A 164 -6.04 -11.03 28.63
CA HIS A 164 -7.13 -10.37 27.91
C HIS A 164 -6.58 -9.25 27.03
N ILE A 165 -6.87 -9.31 25.73
CA ILE A 165 -6.48 -8.30 24.75
C ILE A 165 -7.74 -7.61 24.25
N TYR A 166 -7.89 -6.33 24.58
CA TYR A 166 -9.02 -5.50 24.15
C TYR A 166 -8.62 -4.71 22.92
N ILE A 167 -9.42 -4.81 21.86
CA ILE A 167 -9.20 -4.10 20.60
C ILE A 167 -10.38 -3.16 20.38
N ALA A 168 -10.10 -1.92 20.01
CA ALA A 168 -11.11 -1.00 19.47
C ALA A 168 -11.19 -1.15 17.95
N PRO A 169 -12.22 -1.80 17.38
CA PRO A 169 -12.37 -1.86 15.93
C PRO A 169 -12.52 -0.44 15.38
N ASN A 170 -11.72 -0.14 14.37
CA ASN A 170 -11.70 1.15 13.70
C ASN A 170 -11.39 0.94 12.22
N ARG A 171 -11.20 2.01 11.44
CA ARG A 171 -10.84 1.86 10.01
C ARG A 171 -9.48 1.17 9.79
N LYS A 172 -8.61 1.12 10.80
CA LYS A 172 -7.24 0.58 10.72
C LYS A 172 -7.19 -0.93 10.97
N ILE A 173 -8.04 -1.44 11.87
CA ILE A 173 -8.19 -2.88 12.17
C ILE A 173 -9.57 -3.31 11.67
N THR A 174 -9.60 -4.01 10.54
CA THR A 174 -10.87 -4.36 9.90
C THR A 174 -11.49 -5.61 10.51
N ALA A 175 -12.81 -5.79 10.33
CA ALA A 175 -13.51 -7.01 10.74
C ALA A 175 -12.94 -8.29 10.08
N LYS A 176 -12.29 -8.16 8.91
CA LYS A 176 -11.61 -9.28 8.24
C LYS A 176 -10.31 -9.66 8.95
N ASP A 177 -9.54 -8.68 9.42
CA ASP A 177 -8.31 -8.93 10.17
C ASP A 177 -8.63 -9.64 11.49
N LEU A 178 -9.71 -9.23 12.17
CA LEU A 178 -10.16 -9.82 13.43
C LEU A 178 -10.67 -11.26 13.31
N LYS A 179 -11.03 -11.70 12.09
CA LYS A 179 -11.42 -13.09 11.80
C LYS A 179 -10.23 -13.95 11.34
N ASP A 180 -9.05 -13.37 11.16
CA ASP A 180 -7.87 -14.07 10.67
C ASP A 180 -7.03 -14.64 11.82
N PRO A 181 -6.90 -15.98 11.95
CA PRO A 181 -6.09 -16.58 13.01
C PRO A 181 -4.61 -16.22 12.95
N ILE A 182 -4.06 -15.96 11.76
CA ILE A 182 -2.65 -15.58 11.57
C ILE A 182 -2.44 -14.17 12.13
N PHE A 183 -3.39 -13.26 11.88
CA PHE A 183 -3.36 -11.91 12.47
C PHE A 183 -3.36 -11.99 13.99
N LEU A 184 -4.31 -12.71 14.57
CA LEU A 184 -4.47 -12.82 16.02
C LEU A 184 -3.26 -13.47 16.69
N LYS A 185 -2.73 -14.56 16.12
CA LYS A 185 -1.51 -15.21 16.62
C LYS A 185 -0.32 -14.26 16.63
N LYS A 186 -0.09 -13.54 15.53
CA LYS A 186 1.03 -12.58 15.45
C LYS A 186 0.82 -11.38 16.37
N LEU A 187 -0.40 -10.86 16.46
CA LEU A 187 -0.72 -9.78 17.37
C LEU A 187 -0.47 -10.19 18.83
N ALA A 188 -0.94 -11.38 19.24
CA ALA A 188 -0.69 -11.90 20.58
C ALA A 188 0.81 -12.04 20.87
N LEU A 189 1.58 -12.62 19.93
CA LEU A 189 3.03 -12.75 20.05
C LEU A 189 3.73 -11.39 20.20
N ILE A 190 3.38 -10.40 19.38
CA ILE A 190 3.96 -9.04 19.45
C ILE A 190 3.65 -8.37 20.79
N LEU A 191 2.46 -8.60 21.34
CA LEU A 191 1.99 -7.95 22.55
C LEU A 191 2.49 -8.61 23.83
N LEU A 192 2.60 -9.94 23.84
CA LEU A 192 2.86 -10.72 25.06
C LEU A 192 4.28 -11.28 25.15
N HIS A 193 4.96 -11.52 24.03
CA HIS A 193 6.34 -12.01 24.07
C HIS A 193 7.32 -10.83 24.22
N PRO A 194 8.11 -10.76 25.32
CA PRO A 194 8.94 -9.58 25.62
C PRO A 194 9.93 -9.21 24.50
N GLU A 195 10.68 -10.20 24.00
CA GLU A 195 11.69 -9.96 22.96
C GLU A 195 11.09 -9.56 21.60
N LEU A 196 9.97 -10.17 21.20
CA LEU A 196 9.25 -9.79 19.98
C LEU A 196 8.66 -8.39 20.11
N SER A 197 8.09 -8.06 21.27
CA SER A 197 7.55 -6.72 21.56
C SER A 197 8.63 -5.65 21.46
N LYS A 198 9.78 -5.90 22.11
CA LYS A 198 10.94 -5.01 22.07
C LYS A 198 11.48 -4.81 20.65
N ALA A 199 11.64 -5.89 19.89
CA ALA A 199 12.09 -5.82 18.50
C ALA A 199 11.08 -5.07 17.61
N PHE A 200 9.78 -5.27 17.80
CA PHE A 200 8.74 -4.55 17.08
C PHE A 200 8.78 -3.04 17.39
N LEU A 201 8.89 -2.66 18.67
CA LEU A 201 8.98 -1.26 19.09
C LEU A 201 10.26 -0.58 18.61
N SER A 202 11.38 -1.31 18.48
CA SER A 202 12.63 -0.76 17.94
C SER A 202 12.45 -0.19 16.52
N ILE A 203 11.58 -0.80 15.70
CA ILE A 203 11.27 -0.31 14.34
C ILE A 203 10.70 1.11 14.42
N TYR A 204 9.79 1.33 15.36
CA TYR A 204 9.15 2.62 15.58
C TYR A 204 10.17 3.67 16.02
N GLU A 205 10.96 3.36 17.05
CA GLU A 205 11.94 4.28 17.62
C GLU A 205 12.98 4.71 16.59
N LYS A 206 13.51 3.74 15.83
CA LYS A 206 14.45 3.99 14.74
C LYS A 206 13.80 4.77 13.62
N THR A 207 12.52 4.54 13.35
CA THR A 207 11.78 5.29 12.35
C THR A 207 11.64 6.75 12.74
N VAL A 208 11.16 7.05 13.94
CA VAL A 208 11.05 8.44 14.44
C VAL A 208 12.41 9.14 14.44
N ASN A 209 13.47 8.46 14.88
CA ASN A 209 14.82 9.00 14.87
C ASN A 209 15.33 9.32 13.45
N ASN A 210 15.01 8.48 12.46
CA ASN A 210 15.37 8.69 11.07
C ASN A 210 14.60 9.88 10.46
N GLN A 211 13.28 9.97 10.71
CA GLN A 211 12.42 11.06 10.24
C GLN A 211 12.92 12.44 10.70
N ASN A 212 13.53 12.53 11.88
CA ASN A 212 14.07 13.78 12.42
C ASN A 212 15.40 14.22 11.79
N LYS A 213 16.12 13.33 11.07
CA LYS A 213 17.53 13.55 10.69
C LYS A 213 17.78 13.56 9.17
N PHE A 214 17.00 12.84 8.36
CA PHE A 214 17.37 12.58 6.97
C PHE A 214 16.25 12.90 5.95
N LYS A 215 16.66 13.19 4.70
CA LYS A 215 15.73 13.30 3.55
C LYS A 215 15.33 11.94 2.97
N SER A 216 16.12 10.89 3.22
CA SER A 216 15.92 9.52 2.75
C SER A 216 15.78 8.56 3.93
N TYR A 217 14.77 7.70 3.90
CA TYR A 217 14.50 6.74 4.96
C TYR A 217 15.17 5.40 4.67
N SER A 218 15.90 4.87 5.66
CA SER A 218 16.43 3.50 5.62
C SER A 218 15.72 2.70 6.69
N PHE A 219 15.07 1.60 6.28
CA PHE A 219 14.44 0.69 7.23
C PHE A 219 15.50 0.08 8.15
N ASP A 220 15.24 0.12 9.45
CA ASP A 220 16.09 -0.46 10.47
C ASP A 220 15.23 -1.04 11.60
N MET A 221 15.74 -2.09 12.23
CA MET A 221 15.17 -2.78 13.39
C MET A 221 16.29 -3.41 14.20
N ASP A 222 16.01 -3.69 15.47
CA ASP A 222 16.80 -4.62 16.28
C ASP A 222 16.22 -6.04 16.15
N ALA A 223 17.10 -7.04 16.11
CA ALA A 223 16.68 -8.43 16.12
C ALA A 223 16.19 -8.84 17.52
N PRO A 224 15.12 -9.65 17.63
CA PRO A 224 14.67 -10.17 18.91
C PRO A 224 15.68 -11.19 19.46
N ILE A 225 15.85 -11.25 20.78
CA ILE A 225 16.74 -12.22 21.42
C ILE A 225 16.02 -13.58 21.51
N LEU A 226 16.04 -14.32 20.42
CA LEU A 226 15.43 -15.66 20.30
C LEU A 226 16.51 -16.69 20.01
N LYS A 227 16.57 -17.72 20.85
CA LYS A 227 17.57 -18.80 20.75
C LYS A 227 16.97 -20.03 20.08
N ASN A 228 17.85 -20.84 19.50
CA ASN A 228 17.50 -22.15 18.94
C ASN A 228 16.40 -22.09 17.86
N ILE A 229 16.33 -20.98 17.13
CA ILE A 229 15.32 -20.81 16.08
C ILE A 229 15.72 -21.63 14.85
N GLN A 230 14.73 -22.27 14.25
CA GLN A 230 14.84 -22.87 12.93
C GLN A 230 14.24 -21.90 11.91
N LEU A 231 15.00 -21.56 10.87
CA LEU A 231 14.52 -20.74 9.76
C LEU A 231 14.43 -21.58 8.50
N ASP A 232 13.23 -21.71 7.95
CA ASP A 232 13.05 -22.21 6.60
C ASP A 232 13.12 -21.04 5.62
N VAL A 233 14.11 -21.04 4.73
CA VAL A 233 14.46 -19.87 3.93
C VAL A 233 14.69 -20.20 2.47
N GLU A 234 14.51 -19.17 1.64
CA GLU A 234 14.95 -19.20 0.25
C GLU A 234 15.93 -18.05 0.02
N GLY A 235 17.03 -18.35 -0.67
CA GLY A 235 18.09 -17.41 -0.86
C GLY A 235 18.97 -17.71 -2.06
N ARG A 236 20.04 -16.93 -2.20
CA ARG A 236 21.05 -17.11 -3.24
C ARG A 236 22.38 -17.50 -2.63
N SER A 237 22.93 -18.61 -3.10
CA SER A 237 24.26 -19.07 -2.74
C SER A 237 25.32 -18.45 -3.66
N TYR A 238 26.36 -17.88 -3.06
CA TYR A 238 27.55 -17.35 -3.72
C TYR A 238 28.73 -18.20 -3.23
N THR A 239 28.97 -19.31 -3.93
CA THR A 239 29.90 -20.37 -3.51
C THR A 239 31.34 -19.90 -3.42
N LYS A 240 31.78 -19.00 -4.30
CA LYS A 240 33.15 -18.47 -4.29
C LYS A 240 33.42 -17.63 -3.04
N GLU A 241 32.41 -16.90 -2.60
CA GLU A 241 32.44 -15.97 -1.48
C GLU A 241 32.03 -16.61 -0.15
N LYS A 242 31.61 -17.89 -0.16
CA LYS A 242 30.97 -18.59 0.97
C LYS A 242 29.86 -17.73 1.61
N LEU A 243 29.00 -17.18 0.76
CA LEU A 243 27.96 -16.23 1.15
C LEU A 243 26.59 -16.76 0.74
N PHE A 244 25.64 -16.78 1.68
CA PHE A 244 24.25 -17.06 1.40
C PHE A 244 23.39 -15.83 1.74
N ARG A 245 22.68 -15.31 0.73
CA ARG A 245 21.80 -14.16 0.90
C ARG A 245 20.36 -14.64 1.02
N ILE A 246 19.77 -14.45 2.18
CA ILE A 246 18.36 -14.76 2.42
C ILE A 246 17.52 -13.72 1.70
N GLU A 247 16.63 -14.19 0.84
CA GLU A 247 15.60 -13.36 0.23
C GLU A 247 14.28 -13.52 1.00
N ARG A 248 14.05 -14.66 1.66
CA ARG A 248 12.74 -15.00 2.24
C ARG A 248 12.84 -15.90 3.45
N ILE A 249 11.84 -15.76 4.31
CA ILE A 249 11.59 -16.69 5.39
C ILE A 249 10.21 -17.29 5.19
N ASN A 250 10.17 -18.60 4.92
CA ASN A 250 8.97 -19.39 4.77
C ASN A 250 8.38 -19.75 6.14
N SER A 251 9.24 -20.02 7.12
CA SER A 251 8.80 -20.27 8.48
C SER A 251 9.86 -20.01 9.53
N PHE A 252 9.38 -19.77 10.75
CA PHE A 252 10.11 -19.74 11.99
C PHE A 252 9.66 -20.95 12.81
N GLY A 253 10.57 -21.89 13.04
CA GLY A 253 10.37 -23.04 13.90
C GLY A 253 11.05 -22.86 15.26
N ASN A 254 10.65 -23.70 16.21
CA ASN A 254 11.20 -23.75 17.56
C ASN A 254 11.07 -22.43 18.35
N LEU A 255 10.00 -21.66 18.12
CA LEU A 255 9.76 -20.45 18.90
C LEU A 255 9.17 -20.82 20.27
N GLU A 256 9.97 -20.68 21.32
CA GLU A 256 9.49 -20.66 22.70
C GLU A 256 8.71 -19.37 22.95
N THR A 257 7.47 -19.48 23.43
CA THR A 257 6.63 -18.28 23.60
C THR A 257 6.72 -17.70 25.00
N GLY A 258 6.88 -18.55 26.02
CA GLY A 258 6.73 -18.15 27.43
C GLY A 258 5.32 -17.67 27.78
N ILE A 259 4.33 -17.90 26.91
CA ILE A 259 2.94 -17.47 27.11
C ILE A 259 2.17 -18.63 27.75
N HIS A 260 2.12 -18.63 29.08
CA HIS A 260 1.60 -19.76 29.87
C HIS A 260 0.09 -19.72 30.11
N LYS A 261 -0.59 -18.63 29.74
CA LYS A 261 -2.04 -18.47 29.90
C LYS A 261 -2.73 -18.41 28.54
N PRO A 262 -3.97 -18.91 28.41
CA PRO A 262 -4.82 -18.66 27.25
C PRO A 262 -4.94 -17.17 26.94
N VAL A 263 -5.04 -16.83 25.65
CA VAL A 263 -5.19 -15.46 25.16
C VAL A 263 -6.63 -15.26 24.68
N GLN A 264 -7.33 -14.31 25.27
CA GLN A 264 -8.70 -13.97 24.90
C GLN A 264 -8.77 -12.59 24.27
N PHE A 265 -9.29 -12.52 23.05
CA PHE A 265 -9.53 -11.27 22.36
C PHE A 265 -10.95 -10.77 22.60
N HIS A 266 -11.05 -9.49 22.97
CA HIS A 266 -12.31 -8.78 23.21
C HIS A 266 -12.43 -7.57 22.30
N PHE A 267 -13.60 -7.39 21.68
CA PHE A 267 -13.85 -6.29 20.76
C PHE A 267 -14.76 -5.24 21.39
N LEU A 268 -14.22 -4.04 21.60
CA LEU A 268 -14.92 -2.96 22.30
C LEU A 268 -15.30 -1.82 21.37
N SER A 269 -16.47 -1.21 21.60
CA SER A 269 -16.78 0.09 20.98
C SER A 269 -15.75 1.13 21.41
N GLN A 270 -15.50 2.16 20.59
CA GLN A 270 -14.52 3.21 20.92
C GLN A 270 -14.81 3.91 22.26
N LYS A 271 -16.10 4.04 22.63
CA LYS A 271 -16.51 4.59 23.94
C LYS A 271 -16.14 3.66 25.09
N SER A 272 -16.46 2.36 24.95
CA SER A 272 -16.13 1.33 25.94
C SER A 272 -14.63 1.12 26.08
N PHE A 273 -13.87 1.25 24.99
CA PHE A 273 -12.42 1.17 24.99
C PHE A 273 -11.78 2.31 25.78
N ARG A 274 -12.25 3.56 25.62
CA ARG A 274 -11.79 4.69 26.43
C ARG A 274 -12.05 4.48 27.93
N GLN A 275 -13.22 3.93 28.27
CA GLN A 275 -13.56 3.60 29.66
C GLN A 275 -12.68 2.47 30.22
N ALA A 276 -12.46 1.40 29.44
CA ALA A 276 -11.57 0.31 29.83
C ALA A 276 -10.14 0.81 30.05
N LYS A 277 -9.66 1.70 29.16
CA LYS A 277 -8.37 2.37 29.30
C LYS A 277 -8.29 3.18 30.59
N GLU A 278 -9.29 4.00 30.90
CA GLU A 278 -9.34 4.75 32.15
C GLU A 278 -9.34 3.85 33.39
N ILE A 279 -10.03 2.70 33.36
CA ILE A 279 -10.06 1.74 34.47
C ILE A 279 -8.69 1.07 34.67
N LEU A 280 -8.07 0.61 33.57
CA LEU A 280 -6.75 -0.03 33.57
C LEU A 280 -5.66 0.96 34.01
N ASP A 281 -5.71 2.20 33.52
CA ASP A 281 -4.71 3.24 33.80
C ASP A 281 -4.87 3.86 35.21
N LYS A 282 -6.10 4.01 35.74
CA LYS A 282 -6.34 4.80 36.98
C LYS A 282 -6.48 4.00 38.29
N LYS A 283 -6.36 2.67 38.31
CA LYS A 283 -6.57 1.85 39.53
C LYS A 283 -7.84 2.24 40.34
N GLN A 284 -8.92 2.70 39.70
CA GLN A 284 -10.16 3.11 40.38
C GLN A 284 -11.31 2.11 40.15
N PRO A 285 -12.20 1.90 41.15
CA PRO A 285 -13.30 0.94 41.03
C PRO A 285 -14.45 1.49 40.17
N PRO A 286 -15.16 0.64 39.41
CA PRO A 286 -16.22 1.09 38.51
C PRO A 286 -17.52 1.45 39.25
N LYS A 287 -18.25 2.46 38.75
CA LYS A 287 -19.68 2.66 39.06
C LYS A 287 -20.54 1.86 38.09
N LYS A 288 -21.38 0.96 38.61
CA LYS A 288 -22.35 0.19 37.80
C LYS A 288 -23.38 1.11 37.14
N LYS A 289 -23.58 0.96 35.84
CA LYS A 289 -24.88 1.22 35.18
C LYS A 289 -25.19 0.11 34.18
N ALA A 290 -26.46 -0.30 34.16
CA ALA A 290 -27.00 -1.25 33.21
C ALA A 290 -26.87 -0.72 31.77
N SER A 291 -26.30 -1.54 30.89
CA SER A 291 -26.23 -1.26 29.46
C SER A 291 -27.51 -1.76 28.79
N GLN A 292 -28.18 -0.88 28.05
CA GLN A 292 -29.06 -1.32 26.98
C GLN A 292 -28.23 -1.74 25.79
N ASP A 293 -28.54 -2.93 25.30
CA ASP A 293 -27.95 -3.60 24.16
C ASP A 293 -28.30 -2.90 22.85
N LYS A 294 -27.28 -2.46 22.10
CA LYS A 294 -27.28 -2.27 20.64
C LYS A 294 -25.84 -2.35 20.12
N SER A 295 -25.19 -3.50 20.20
CA SER A 295 -23.97 -3.76 19.42
C SER A 295 -24.34 -4.35 18.06
N LYS A 296 -24.82 -3.50 17.14
CA LYS A 296 -24.64 -3.82 15.71
C LYS A 296 -23.26 -3.34 15.32
N LEU A 297 -22.33 -4.27 15.13
CA LEU A 297 -21.13 -4.01 14.36
C LEU A 297 -21.59 -3.47 13.01
N ASP A 298 -21.15 -2.25 12.67
CA ASP A 298 -21.44 -1.64 11.39
C ASP A 298 -20.62 -2.36 10.32
N ASP A 299 -21.25 -3.30 9.62
CA ASP A 299 -20.65 -4.04 8.51
C ASP A 299 -20.25 -3.13 7.34
N GLU A 300 -20.67 -1.85 7.34
CA GLU A 300 -20.46 -0.90 6.24
C GLU A 300 -19.25 0.04 6.40
N ALA A 301 -18.46 -0.07 7.47
CA ALA A 301 -17.22 0.71 7.63
C ALA A 301 -16.08 0.18 6.75
N SER A 302 -16.29 0.13 5.43
CA SER A 302 -15.23 -0.10 4.45
C SER A 302 -14.67 1.25 3.98
N ALA A 303 -13.47 1.59 4.44
CA ALA A 303 -12.67 2.53 3.69
C ALA A 303 -12.21 1.81 2.41
N ASP A 304 -12.55 2.33 1.25
CA ASP A 304 -12.31 1.68 -0.06
C ASP A 304 -10.81 1.40 -0.32
N ILE A 305 -9.92 2.22 0.24
CA ILE A 305 -8.47 1.96 0.22
C ILE A 305 -8.14 0.70 1.02
N ASP A 306 -8.82 0.52 2.16
CA ASP A 306 -8.62 -0.67 2.99
C ASP A 306 -9.17 -1.90 2.27
N GLN A 307 -10.28 -1.89 1.51
CA GLN A 307 -10.66 -3.09 0.71
C GLN A 307 -9.59 -3.54 -0.29
N GLN A 308 -8.86 -2.59 -0.91
CA GLN A 308 -7.74 -2.90 -1.81
C GLN A 308 -6.50 -3.37 -1.04
N ILE A 309 -6.32 -2.88 0.18
CA ILE A 309 -5.23 -3.21 1.08
C ILE A 309 -5.49 -4.54 1.85
N THR A 310 -6.74 -4.91 2.11
CA THR A 310 -7.16 -6.17 2.74
C THR A 310 -7.06 -7.35 1.77
N GLN A 311 -6.95 -7.10 0.46
CA GLN A 311 -6.58 -8.10 -0.54
C GLN A 311 -5.08 -8.39 -0.58
N LEU A 312 -4.23 -7.59 0.08
CA LEU A 312 -2.77 -7.76 0.11
C LEU A 312 -2.39 -8.81 1.16
N ARG A 313 -2.76 -10.06 0.91
CA ARG A 313 -2.31 -11.19 1.73
C ARG A 313 -1.11 -11.83 1.08
N ASN A 314 0.04 -11.71 1.72
CA ASN A 314 1.18 -12.57 1.44
C ASN A 314 1.01 -13.91 2.18
N THR A 315 1.58 -15.00 1.67
CA THR A 315 1.89 -16.26 2.39
C THR A 315 2.94 -16.03 3.48
N VAL A 316 2.69 -15.12 4.43
CA VAL A 316 3.68 -14.62 5.39
C VAL A 316 4.37 -15.79 6.11
N GLY A 317 5.65 -15.63 6.45
CA GLY A 317 6.41 -16.62 7.21
C GLY A 317 5.58 -17.21 8.36
N LYS A 318 5.39 -18.53 8.31
CA LYS A 318 4.61 -19.27 9.32
C LYS A 318 5.40 -19.34 10.62
N ILE A 319 4.75 -19.10 11.75
CA ILE A 319 5.39 -19.20 13.06
C ILE A 319 4.91 -20.47 13.73
N TYR A 320 5.81 -21.43 13.86
CA TYR A 320 5.64 -22.66 14.61
C TYR A 320 6.24 -22.47 16.00
N THR A 321 5.35 -22.47 16.98
CA THR A 321 5.69 -22.32 18.39
C THR A 321 5.86 -23.69 19.01
N ILE A 322 6.73 -23.82 20.02
CA ILE A 322 6.91 -25.10 20.74
C ILE A 322 5.62 -25.46 21.48
N ASP A 323 5.05 -24.47 22.16
CA ASP A 323 3.72 -24.57 22.77
C ASP A 323 2.69 -23.89 21.86
N ASP A 324 1.55 -24.55 21.64
CA ASP A 324 0.45 -23.95 20.89
C ASP A 324 -0.24 -22.86 21.72
N LEU A 325 -0.38 -21.68 21.11
CA LEU A 325 -1.12 -20.57 21.69
C LEU A 325 -2.62 -20.87 21.69
N GLN A 326 -3.20 -21.03 22.87
CA GLN A 326 -4.64 -21.14 23.03
C GLN A 326 -5.29 -19.76 22.87
N ILE A 327 -5.89 -19.52 21.70
CA ILE A 327 -6.53 -18.24 21.36
C ILE A 327 -8.05 -18.42 21.29
N SER A 328 -8.79 -17.59 22.01
CA SER A 328 -10.25 -17.51 21.88
C SER A 328 -10.72 -16.09 21.52
N LEU A 329 -11.87 -16.03 20.85
CA LEU A 329 -12.54 -14.79 20.46
C LEU A 329 -13.82 -14.66 21.28
N ASN A 330 -13.92 -13.59 22.09
CA ASN A 330 -15.13 -13.27 22.81
C ASN A 330 -15.85 -12.11 22.10
N THR A 331 -17.00 -12.42 21.49
CA THR A 331 -17.85 -11.48 20.75
C THR A 331 -18.84 -10.71 21.61
N SER A 332 -19.00 -11.08 22.89
CA SER A 332 -19.92 -10.44 23.83
C SER A 332 -19.16 -9.98 25.07
N CYS A 333 -19.17 -8.67 25.33
CA CYS A 333 -18.63 -8.09 26.54
C CYS A 333 -19.70 -7.95 27.64
N SER A 334 -20.64 -8.90 27.73
CA SER A 334 -21.71 -8.80 28.73
C SER A 334 -21.24 -9.06 30.18
N GLU A 335 -20.07 -9.65 30.41
CA GLU A 335 -19.66 -10.05 31.77
C GLU A 335 -18.14 -9.98 32.07
N ILE A 336 -17.43 -8.94 31.62
CA ILE A 336 -16.07 -8.72 32.11
C ILE A 336 -16.14 -7.90 33.40
N ASN A 337 -16.30 -8.62 34.52
CA ASN A 337 -16.14 -8.05 35.85
C ASN A 337 -14.65 -7.82 36.12
N ILE A 338 -14.14 -6.63 35.79
CA ILE A 338 -12.80 -6.20 36.23
C ILE A 338 -12.85 -6.03 37.76
N VAL A 339 -12.54 -7.09 38.51
CA VAL A 339 -12.52 -7.08 39.99
C VAL A 339 -11.07 -7.15 40.47
N ARG A 340 -10.48 -6.01 40.83
CA ARG A 340 -9.22 -5.99 41.59
C ARG A 340 -9.51 -5.89 43.09
N ARG A 341 -9.00 -6.86 43.86
CA ARG A 341 -8.94 -6.83 45.34
C ARG A 341 -7.85 -5.82 45.77
N LYS A 342 -8.18 -4.98 46.75
CA LYS A 342 -7.36 -3.86 47.24
C LYS A 342 -6.03 -4.32 47.85
N THR A 343 -4.95 -3.58 47.55
CA THR A 343 -3.88 -3.28 48.51
C THR A 343 -3.45 -1.82 48.32
N ASN A 344 -3.53 -1.05 49.39
CA ASN A 344 -3.30 0.39 49.44
C ASN A 344 -1.81 0.73 49.24
N GLY A 345 -1.54 1.79 48.49
CA GLY A 345 -0.24 2.44 48.41
C GLY A 345 -0.37 3.70 47.54
N GLU A 346 -0.42 4.86 48.20
CA GLU A 346 -0.39 6.18 47.55
C GLU A 346 1.00 6.44 46.96
N VAL A 347 1.08 6.87 45.69
CA VAL A 347 2.21 7.65 45.17
C VAL A 347 1.71 8.63 44.10
N HIS A 348 2.16 9.88 44.23
CA HIS A 348 1.98 11.01 43.30
C HIS A 348 2.97 10.94 42.11
N HIS A 349 2.54 11.32 40.89
CA HIS A 349 3.03 12.49 40.12
C HIS A 349 2.74 12.43 38.59
N GLU A 350 2.38 13.63 38.11
CA GLU A 350 2.65 14.29 36.81
C GLU A 350 2.22 13.66 35.47
N GLU A 351 1.08 14.18 34.97
CA GLU A 351 0.63 14.10 33.59
C GLU A 351 1.38 15.11 32.70
N GLN A 352 1.97 14.65 31.60
CA GLN A 352 2.24 15.50 30.43
C GLN A 352 1.13 15.30 29.38
N PRO A 353 0.46 16.37 28.92
CA PRO A 353 -0.58 16.25 27.90
C PRO A 353 0.08 16.16 26.52
N PHE A 354 -0.15 15.05 25.80
CA PHE A 354 0.28 14.94 24.40
C PHE A 354 -0.90 15.18 23.46
N ALA A 355 -0.69 16.14 22.56
CA ALA A 355 -1.66 16.65 21.60
C ALA A 355 -2.10 15.59 20.58
N GLY A 356 -3.38 15.24 20.62
CA GLY A 356 -4.07 14.51 19.56
C GLY A 356 -4.30 15.43 18.36
N GLY A 357 -3.38 15.40 17.39
CA GLY A 357 -3.57 16.04 16.11
C GLY A 357 -4.32 15.13 15.14
N GLU A 358 -5.65 15.12 15.19
CA GLU A 358 -6.47 14.79 14.03
C GLU A 358 -7.34 16.03 13.73
N GLY A 359 -7.01 16.72 12.64
CA GLY A 359 -7.86 17.76 12.08
C GLY A 359 -9.11 17.11 11.50
N GLU A 360 -10.25 17.43 12.12
CA GLU A 360 -11.57 17.21 11.58
C GLU A 360 -11.74 18.06 10.32
N ASP A 361 -11.93 17.45 9.15
CA ASP A 361 -12.53 18.12 8.02
C ASP A 361 -14.02 17.77 8.01
N GLU A 362 -14.82 18.67 8.61
CA GLU A 362 -16.23 18.81 8.34
C GLU A 362 -16.45 19.06 6.84
N GLY A 363 -17.33 18.26 6.25
CA GLY A 363 -17.70 18.38 4.84
C GLY A 363 -19.12 17.88 4.62
N THR A 364 -20.07 18.77 4.88
CA THR A 364 -21.47 18.85 4.45
C THR A 364 -21.99 17.70 3.57
N ARG A 365 -23.02 17.00 4.07
CA ARG A 365 -23.89 16.08 3.31
C ARG A 365 -24.53 16.80 2.12
N PRO A 366 -24.49 16.26 0.89
CA PRO A 366 -25.47 16.58 -0.14
C PRO A 366 -26.60 15.56 -0.08
N GLY A 367 -27.83 16.07 -0.07
CA GLY A 367 -29.06 15.30 -0.19
C GLY A 367 -29.17 14.53 -1.50
N PHE A 368 -30.01 13.51 -1.42
CA PHE A 368 -30.40 12.60 -2.48
C PHE A 368 -31.37 13.31 -3.44
N THR A 369 -31.09 13.26 -4.74
CA THR A 369 -32.08 13.53 -5.79
C THR A 369 -31.91 12.48 -6.87
N ILE A 370 -32.96 11.69 -7.11
CA ILE A 370 -33.12 10.83 -8.27
C ILE A 370 -33.69 11.74 -9.36
N GLU A 371 -32.94 12.09 -10.40
CA GLU A 371 -33.53 12.65 -11.63
C GLU A 371 -32.80 12.16 -12.89
N SER A 372 -33.60 11.47 -13.71
CA SER A 372 -33.67 11.41 -15.18
C SER A 372 -32.40 11.57 -16.03
N GLU A 373 -32.16 10.54 -16.84
CA GLU A 373 -31.42 10.61 -18.10
C GLU A 373 -32.04 11.67 -19.01
N ALA A 374 -31.42 12.85 -19.06
CA ALA A 374 -31.61 13.81 -20.13
C ALA A 374 -30.23 14.16 -20.70
N ASP A 375 -29.99 13.71 -21.93
CA ASP A 375 -28.83 14.07 -22.75
C ASP A 375 -28.85 15.57 -23.06
N SER A 376 -28.33 16.39 -22.14
CA SER A 376 -27.94 17.75 -22.49
C SER A 376 -26.57 17.70 -23.17
N LYS A 377 -26.49 18.17 -24.42
CA LYS A 377 -25.25 18.25 -25.21
C LYS A 377 -24.19 19.07 -24.44
N ASN A 378 -23.25 18.39 -23.80
CA ASN A 378 -22.13 19.01 -23.07
C ASN A 378 -21.31 19.93 -23.99
N SER A 379 -21.01 21.14 -23.53
CA SER A 379 -20.29 22.15 -24.31
C SER A 379 -18.91 21.68 -24.76
N THR A 380 -18.17 20.90 -23.96
CA THR A 380 -16.87 20.33 -24.38
C THR A 380 -17.02 19.39 -25.56
N TYR A 381 -18.07 18.56 -25.62
CA TYR A 381 -18.31 17.73 -26.79
C TYR A 381 -18.59 18.58 -28.02
N GLN A 382 -19.32 19.70 -27.87
CA GLN A 382 -19.56 20.62 -28.99
C GLN A 382 -18.24 21.24 -29.51
N TYR A 383 -17.33 21.64 -28.62
CA TYR A 383 -16.02 22.17 -29.04
C TYR A 383 -15.16 21.09 -29.72
N LEU A 384 -15.16 19.87 -29.18
CA LEU A 384 -14.47 18.72 -29.76
C LEU A 384 -15.04 18.37 -31.14
N SER A 385 -16.36 18.22 -31.27
CA SER A 385 -17.02 17.89 -32.54
C SER A 385 -16.69 18.90 -33.63
N LYS A 386 -16.77 20.20 -33.34
CA LYS A 386 -16.39 21.25 -34.30
C LYS A 386 -14.93 21.17 -34.73
N MET A 387 -14.02 20.83 -33.80
CA MET A 387 -12.61 20.64 -34.17
C MET A 387 -12.39 19.38 -35.00
N LEU A 388 -13.10 18.29 -34.70
CA LEU A 388 -13.05 17.06 -35.50
C LEU A 388 -13.57 17.31 -36.94
N GLU A 389 -14.64 18.11 -37.10
CA GLU A 389 -15.12 18.53 -38.43
C GLU A 389 -14.04 19.30 -39.21
N GLU A 390 -13.25 20.15 -38.56
CA GLU A 390 -12.12 20.85 -39.20
C GLU A 390 -10.99 19.90 -39.64
N ILE A 391 -10.76 18.81 -38.89
CA ILE A 391 -9.83 17.74 -39.28
C ILE A 391 -10.38 16.97 -40.50
N GLU A 392 -11.68 16.66 -40.53
CA GLU A 392 -12.33 16.00 -41.67
C GLU A 392 -12.31 16.86 -42.94
N LYS A 393 -12.48 18.19 -42.83
CA LYS A 393 -12.34 19.12 -43.96
C LYS A 393 -10.94 19.11 -44.57
N LYS A 394 -9.91 18.80 -43.77
CA LYS A 394 -8.53 18.59 -44.25
C LYS A 394 -8.32 17.18 -44.84
N GLY A 395 -9.37 16.37 -44.90
CA GLY A 395 -9.48 15.09 -45.60
C GLY A 395 -9.06 13.85 -44.82
N TYR A 396 -8.80 14.01 -43.52
CA TYR A 396 -8.63 12.88 -42.61
C TYR A 396 -9.99 12.24 -42.30
N LYS A 397 -9.99 10.94 -42.01
CA LYS A 397 -11.18 10.22 -41.54
C LYS A 397 -11.14 10.04 -40.04
N ILE A 398 -12.30 10.00 -39.39
CA ILE A 398 -12.40 9.92 -37.93
C ILE A 398 -13.29 8.75 -37.53
N LYS A 399 -12.80 7.93 -36.61
CA LYS A 399 -13.54 6.81 -36.03
C LYS A 399 -13.66 7.00 -34.52
N CYS A 400 -14.87 7.17 -34.00
CA CYS A 400 -15.12 7.20 -32.57
C CYS A 400 -14.87 5.80 -31.97
N ILE A 401 -13.89 5.68 -31.09
CA ILE A 401 -13.53 4.42 -30.43
C ILE A 401 -14.25 4.31 -29.09
N HIS A 402 -14.23 5.40 -28.30
CA HIS A 402 -14.92 5.45 -27.01
C HIS A 402 -15.56 6.80 -26.74
N ASN A 403 -16.77 6.73 -26.18
CA ASN A 403 -17.43 7.83 -25.48
C ASN A 403 -18.03 7.25 -24.19
N LYS A 404 -17.23 7.24 -23.12
CA LYS A 404 -17.56 6.55 -21.87
C LYS A 404 -17.61 7.53 -20.70
N ILE A 405 -18.56 7.31 -19.79
CA ILE A 405 -18.66 8.09 -18.55
C ILE A 405 -17.57 7.68 -17.55
N PHE A 406 -17.09 8.64 -16.78
CA PHE A 406 -16.36 8.36 -15.54
C PHE A 406 -17.35 7.91 -14.48
N THR A 407 -17.11 6.74 -13.89
CA THR A 407 -17.83 6.25 -12.72
C THR A 407 -17.08 6.63 -11.45
N LYS A 408 -17.80 6.76 -10.33
CA LYS A 408 -17.16 6.97 -9.03
C LYS A 408 -16.29 5.76 -8.72
N TYR A 409 -15.05 6.02 -8.32
CA TYR A 409 -14.13 4.97 -7.91
C TYR A 409 -13.46 5.35 -6.59
N GLY A 410 -13.80 4.62 -5.53
CA GLY A 410 -13.42 4.90 -4.16
C GLY A 410 -13.46 6.37 -3.77
N ARG A 411 -12.35 6.86 -3.23
CA ARG A 411 -12.22 8.26 -2.80
C ARG A 411 -11.97 9.24 -3.94
N PHE A 412 -11.72 8.77 -5.16
CA PHE A 412 -11.34 9.66 -6.26
C PHE A 412 -12.55 10.45 -6.75
N ARG A 413 -12.41 11.77 -6.66
CA ARG A 413 -13.42 12.75 -7.10
C ARG A 413 -13.12 13.19 -8.54
N GLY A 414 -14.07 13.89 -9.16
CA GLY A 414 -13.92 14.41 -10.53
C GLY A 414 -14.66 13.61 -11.60
N HIS A 415 -15.27 12.49 -11.24
CA HIS A 415 -16.15 11.71 -12.13
C HIS A 415 -17.44 12.44 -12.51
N LYS A 416 -17.83 13.49 -11.75
CA LYS A 416 -18.95 14.38 -12.06
C LYS A 416 -18.49 15.79 -12.45
N LEU A 417 -19.33 16.46 -13.24
CA LEU A 417 -19.32 17.89 -13.50
C LEU A 417 -20.01 18.65 -12.35
N ASN A 418 -19.88 19.98 -12.31
CA ASN A 418 -20.51 20.83 -11.29
C ASN A 418 -22.05 20.75 -11.30
N ASN A 419 -22.65 20.43 -12.45
CA ASN A 419 -24.10 20.23 -12.60
C ASN A 419 -24.58 18.83 -12.15
N GLY A 420 -23.69 18.00 -11.59
CA GLY A 420 -24.02 16.65 -11.11
C GLY A 420 -23.98 15.55 -12.17
N GLN A 421 -23.90 15.89 -13.45
CA GLN A 421 -23.78 14.92 -14.54
C GLN A 421 -22.43 14.21 -14.54
N ASN A 422 -22.38 12.98 -15.05
CA ASN A 422 -21.13 12.25 -15.18
C ASN A 422 -20.25 12.87 -16.28
N ARG A 423 -18.98 13.09 -15.93
CA ARG A 423 -17.94 13.53 -16.86
C ARG A 423 -17.70 12.43 -17.89
N ARG A 424 -17.45 12.78 -19.15
CA ARG A 424 -17.16 11.83 -20.22
C ARG A 424 -15.68 11.83 -20.62
N PHE A 425 -15.22 10.68 -21.10
CA PHE A 425 -13.92 10.47 -21.72
C PHE A 425 -14.15 10.09 -23.18
N TYR A 426 -13.53 10.85 -24.08
CA TYR A 426 -13.65 10.69 -25.53
C TYR A 426 -12.33 10.18 -26.10
N VAL A 427 -12.41 9.17 -26.97
CA VAL A 427 -11.29 8.61 -27.72
C VAL A 427 -11.71 8.48 -29.18
N ASN A 428 -11.03 9.21 -30.06
CA ASN A 428 -11.26 9.16 -31.51
C ASN A 428 -9.97 8.69 -32.19
N LEU A 429 -10.08 7.77 -33.15
CA LEU A 429 -8.97 7.35 -34.00
C LEU A 429 -8.99 8.17 -35.29
N ILE A 430 -7.86 8.81 -35.60
CA ILE A 430 -7.67 9.59 -36.82
C ILE A 430 -6.99 8.70 -37.86
N LEU A 431 -7.53 8.69 -39.07
CA LEU A 431 -7.00 7.98 -40.22
C LEU A 431 -6.67 8.97 -41.34
N ASP A 432 -5.68 8.64 -42.17
CA ASP A 432 -5.42 9.41 -43.39
C ASP A 432 -6.43 9.09 -44.51
N HIS A 433 -6.17 9.66 -45.69
CA HIS A 433 -7.00 9.48 -46.88
C HIS A 433 -7.05 8.02 -47.38
N GLU A 434 -6.01 7.24 -47.09
CA GLU A 434 -5.84 5.84 -47.50
C GLU A 434 -6.33 4.84 -46.43
N ASP A 435 -7.10 5.32 -45.44
CA ASP A 435 -7.59 4.51 -44.30
C ASP A 435 -6.46 3.97 -43.40
N LYS A 436 -5.26 4.57 -43.45
CA LYS A 436 -4.18 4.23 -42.53
C LYS A 436 -4.44 4.87 -41.17
N GLU A 437 -4.45 4.05 -40.13
CA GLU A 437 -4.63 4.48 -38.75
C GLU A 437 -3.39 5.25 -38.26
N LEU A 438 -3.58 6.52 -37.86
CA LEU A 438 -2.47 7.42 -37.50
C LEU A 438 -2.29 7.53 -35.98
N PHE A 439 -3.30 8.04 -35.28
CA PHE A 439 -3.23 8.27 -33.83
C PHE A 439 -4.60 8.34 -33.18
N TYR A 440 -4.62 8.03 -31.88
CA TYR A 440 -5.75 8.27 -31.01
C TYR A 440 -5.71 9.68 -30.44
N LEU A 441 -6.80 10.42 -30.60
CA LEU A 441 -7.07 11.71 -29.99
C LEU A 441 -7.97 11.51 -28.77
N CYS A 442 -7.45 11.85 -27.60
CA CYS A 442 -8.10 11.67 -26.31
C CYS A 442 -8.46 13.02 -25.69
N GLU A 443 -9.70 13.15 -25.23
CA GLU A 443 -10.24 14.36 -24.60
C GLU A 443 -11.07 14.01 -23.36
N ILE A 444 -10.94 14.83 -22.31
CA ILE A 444 -11.74 14.71 -21.09
C ILE A 444 -12.74 15.87 -21.07
N ASP A 445 -13.99 15.57 -20.77
CA ASP A 445 -14.99 16.63 -20.60
C ASP A 445 -14.64 17.55 -19.43
N THR A 446 -14.23 18.78 -19.70
CA THR A 446 -13.94 19.82 -18.68
C THR A 446 -14.80 21.06 -18.85
N SER A 447 -16.04 20.87 -19.34
CA SER A 447 -17.02 21.93 -19.59
C SER A 447 -17.32 22.78 -18.36
N ASP A 448 -17.31 22.16 -17.19
CA ASP A 448 -17.47 22.81 -15.89
C ASP A 448 -16.28 23.71 -15.47
N GLY A 449 -15.23 23.75 -16.27
CA GLY A 449 -14.04 24.57 -16.03
C GLY A 449 -13.20 24.13 -14.84
N LYS A 450 -13.44 22.93 -14.31
CA LYS A 450 -12.71 22.41 -13.15
C LYS A 450 -11.20 22.37 -13.34
N LYS A 451 -10.75 22.11 -14.55
CA LYS A 451 -9.33 22.03 -14.92
C LYS A 451 -9.16 22.25 -16.41
N ASN A 452 -8.08 22.91 -16.81
CA ASN A 452 -7.65 22.94 -18.20
C ASN A 452 -6.68 21.78 -18.42
N ILE A 453 -7.05 20.83 -19.27
CA ILE A 453 -6.25 19.64 -19.58
C ILE A 453 -5.97 19.69 -21.07
N SER A 454 -4.74 19.40 -21.48
CA SER A 454 -4.37 19.32 -22.89
C SER A 454 -5.11 18.20 -23.63
N THR A 455 -5.23 18.29 -24.94
CA THR A 455 -5.58 17.15 -25.79
C THR A 455 -4.40 16.17 -25.82
N LEU A 456 -4.66 14.88 -25.59
CA LEU A 456 -3.64 13.84 -25.63
C LEU A 456 -3.70 13.10 -26.97
N LEU A 457 -2.56 13.02 -27.65
CA LEU A 457 -2.39 12.24 -28.87
C LEU A 457 -1.47 11.05 -28.59
N LEU A 458 -1.93 9.86 -28.96
CA LEU A 458 -1.16 8.62 -28.83
C LEU A 458 -1.03 7.98 -30.23
N PRO A 459 0.19 7.75 -30.74
CA PRO A 459 0.40 7.06 -32.01
C PRO A 459 -0.36 5.74 -32.08
N TYR A 460 -0.91 5.44 -33.25
CA TYR A 460 -1.54 4.16 -33.46
C TYR A 460 -0.48 3.07 -33.57
N ASP A 461 -0.47 2.17 -32.59
CA ASP A 461 0.35 0.97 -32.59
C ASP A 461 -0.30 -0.14 -31.73
N VAL A 462 0.32 -1.33 -31.72
CA VAL A 462 -0.16 -2.50 -30.98
C VAL A 462 -0.20 -2.28 -29.45
N LYS A 463 0.66 -1.45 -28.88
CA LYS A 463 0.68 -1.17 -27.43
C LYS A 463 -0.39 -0.15 -27.05
N THR A 464 -0.51 0.91 -27.84
CA THR A 464 -1.48 1.98 -27.64
C THR A 464 -2.91 1.47 -27.83
N SER A 465 -3.17 0.66 -28.86
CA SER A 465 -4.49 0.06 -29.08
C SER A 465 -4.95 -0.79 -27.90
N LYS A 466 -4.03 -1.49 -27.21
CA LYS A 466 -4.34 -2.25 -25.98
C LYS A 466 -4.84 -1.39 -24.83
N ILE A 467 -4.44 -0.11 -24.73
CA ILE A 467 -4.91 0.81 -23.69
C ILE A 467 -6.44 0.95 -23.75
N PHE A 468 -6.99 0.91 -24.97
CA PHE A 468 -8.41 1.14 -25.23
C PHE A 468 -9.24 -0.15 -25.32
N LEU A 469 -8.68 -1.30 -24.96
CA LEU A 469 -9.46 -2.51 -24.66
C LEU A 469 -10.25 -2.30 -23.36
N SER A 470 -11.43 -2.93 -23.23
CA SER A 470 -12.40 -2.64 -22.15
C SER A 470 -11.80 -2.67 -20.74
N GLU A 471 -10.99 -3.67 -20.39
CA GLU A 471 -10.38 -3.79 -19.06
C GLU A 471 -9.31 -2.71 -18.80
N ASN A 472 -8.51 -2.39 -19.82
CA ASN A 472 -7.44 -1.39 -19.71
C ASN A 472 -7.99 0.04 -19.74
N LEU A 473 -9.11 0.27 -20.44
CA LEU A 473 -9.79 1.56 -20.49
C LEU A 473 -10.30 1.97 -19.11
N GLU A 474 -10.92 1.04 -18.37
CA GLU A 474 -11.37 1.34 -17.00
C GLU A 474 -10.17 1.61 -16.07
N SER A 475 -9.09 0.84 -16.20
CA SER A 475 -7.83 1.09 -15.49
C SER A 475 -7.25 2.48 -15.80
N PHE A 476 -7.28 2.90 -17.06
CA PHE A 476 -6.83 4.21 -17.51
C PHE A 476 -7.70 5.33 -16.93
N LYS A 477 -9.03 5.17 -16.94
CA LYS A 477 -9.98 6.13 -16.34
C LYS A 477 -9.78 6.28 -14.84
N ILE A 478 -9.57 5.17 -14.11
CA ILE A 478 -9.26 5.20 -12.67
C ILE A 478 -7.94 5.94 -12.44
N ALA A 479 -6.92 5.71 -13.28
CA ALA A 479 -5.64 6.41 -13.19
C ALA A 479 -5.82 7.94 -13.40
N ILE A 480 -6.62 8.36 -14.37
CA ILE A 480 -6.98 9.79 -14.58
C ILE A 480 -7.63 10.39 -13.33
N LEU A 481 -8.63 9.71 -12.75
CA LEU A 481 -9.34 10.19 -11.55
C LEU A 481 -8.40 10.28 -10.34
N SER A 482 -7.49 9.31 -10.17
CA SER A 482 -6.52 9.30 -9.08
C SER A 482 -5.52 10.47 -9.10
N GLN A 483 -5.35 11.08 -10.28
CA GLN A 483 -4.48 12.23 -10.52
C GLN A 483 -5.27 13.54 -10.67
N SER A 484 -6.50 13.57 -10.14
CA SER A 484 -7.38 14.75 -10.18
C SER A 484 -7.60 15.25 -11.60
N LEU A 485 -7.99 14.36 -12.52
CA LEU A 485 -8.20 14.64 -13.94
C LEU A 485 -6.91 15.12 -14.61
N SER A 486 -5.84 14.33 -14.56
CA SER A 486 -4.60 14.57 -15.32
C SER A 486 -4.28 13.35 -16.17
N TRP A 487 -3.62 13.56 -17.30
CA TRP A 487 -3.12 12.45 -18.11
C TRP A 487 -2.15 11.59 -17.28
N PRO A 488 -2.40 10.27 -17.14
CA PRO A 488 -1.65 9.43 -16.25
C PRO A 488 -0.35 8.98 -16.91
N LYS A 489 0.62 9.89 -17.03
CA LYS A 489 1.90 9.66 -17.72
C LYS A 489 2.63 8.42 -17.23
N ASP A 490 2.65 8.19 -15.92
CA ASP A 490 3.28 7.00 -15.35
C ASP A 490 2.57 5.71 -15.78
N PHE A 491 1.24 5.73 -15.96
CA PHE A 491 0.50 4.58 -16.48
C PHE A 491 0.87 4.34 -17.94
N ILE A 492 0.83 5.39 -18.77
CA ILE A 492 1.17 5.32 -20.20
C ILE A 492 2.60 4.79 -20.40
N ASN A 493 3.58 5.39 -19.71
CA ASN A 493 4.99 5.05 -19.87
C ASN A 493 5.37 3.71 -19.22
N LYS A 494 4.94 3.48 -17.97
CA LYS A 494 5.45 2.35 -17.17
C LYS A 494 4.57 1.13 -17.27
N VAL A 495 3.24 1.31 -17.34
CA VAL A 495 2.27 0.19 -17.37
C VAL A 495 1.94 -0.24 -18.79
N CYS A 496 1.81 0.69 -19.72
CA CYS A 496 1.50 0.40 -21.12
C CYS A 496 2.71 0.44 -22.07
N ASP A 497 3.88 0.85 -21.57
CA ASP A 497 5.13 0.88 -22.35
C ASP A 497 5.07 1.79 -23.61
N VAL A 498 4.29 2.87 -23.51
CA VAL A 498 4.14 3.87 -24.56
C VAL A 498 4.94 5.11 -24.16
N HIS A 499 6.02 5.38 -24.88
CA HIS A 499 6.92 6.51 -24.61
C HIS A 499 6.71 7.70 -25.56
N SER A 500 6.00 7.48 -26.66
CA SER A 500 5.65 8.48 -27.65
C SER A 500 4.20 8.93 -27.43
N TYR A 501 4.01 10.15 -26.92
CA TYR A 501 2.70 10.80 -26.87
C TYR A 501 2.85 12.32 -26.90
N ILE A 502 1.84 12.99 -27.44
CA ILE A 502 1.81 14.45 -27.59
C ILE A 502 0.72 15.00 -26.69
N MET A 503 1.00 16.13 -26.02
CA MET A 503 0.01 16.88 -25.29
C MET A 503 -0.09 18.28 -25.89
N ILE A 504 -1.26 18.61 -26.41
CA ILE A 504 -1.52 19.91 -27.05
C ILE A 504 -2.37 20.75 -26.12
N ASN A 505 -1.80 21.85 -25.63
CA ASN A 505 -2.51 22.75 -24.73
C ASN A 505 -3.63 23.48 -25.48
N HIS A 506 -4.79 23.60 -24.85
CA HIS A 506 -5.81 24.53 -25.32
C HIS A 506 -5.33 25.97 -25.11
N ILE A 507 -5.75 26.85 -26.02
CA ILE A 507 -5.63 28.29 -25.84
C ILE A 507 -6.47 28.70 -24.61
N SER A 508 -6.13 29.81 -23.96
CA SER A 508 -6.84 30.25 -22.77
C SER A 508 -8.33 30.50 -23.06
N LYS A 509 -9.21 30.28 -22.07
CA LYS A 509 -10.66 30.51 -22.23
C LYS A 509 -11.01 31.96 -22.62
N LYS A 510 -10.17 32.92 -22.23
CA LYS A 510 -10.36 34.34 -22.59
C LYS A 510 -10.14 34.56 -24.08
N ASP A 511 -9.10 33.96 -24.64
CA ASP A 511 -8.76 34.12 -26.06
C ASP A 511 -9.65 33.22 -26.94
N GLN A 512 -10.13 32.09 -26.40
CA GLN A 512 -11.10 31.21 -27.07
C GLN A 512 -12.45 31.91 -27.34
N ALA A 513 -12.91 32.76 -26.43
CA ALA A 513 -14.18 33.50 -26.59
C ALA A 513 -14.10 34.60 -27.66
N VAL A 514 -12.89 35.00 -28.05
CA VAL A 514 -12.62 36.09 -29.00
C VAL A 514 -12.17 35.56 -30.37
N SER A 515 -11.77 34.30 -30.46
CA SER A 515 -11.25 33.71 -31.70
C SER A 515 -12.37 33.09 -32.54
N ASN A 516 -12.57 33.65 -33.74
CA ASN A 516 -13.44 33.07 -34.77
C ASN A 516 -12.81 31.84 -35.46
N THR A 517 -11.51 31.60 -35.26
CA THR A 517 -10.72 30.54 -35.92
C THR A 517 -10.30 29.43 -34.95
N TYR A 518 -10.72 29.49 -33.68
CA TYR A 518 -10.23 28.62 -32.60
C TYR A 518 -10.22 27.12 -32.97
N HIS A 519 -11.29 26.63 -33.58
CA HIS A 519 -11.42 25.21 -33.95
C HIS A 519 -10.45 24.82 -35.06
N THR A 520 -10.31 25.67 -36.08
CA THR A 520 -9.39 25.48 -37.20
C THR A 520 -7.94 25.55 -36.72
N ASP A 521 -7.59 26.52 -35.86
CA ASP A 521 -6.26 26.67 -35.26
C ASP A 521 -5.90 25.49 -34.35
N TRP A 522 -6.89 24.91 -33.66
CA TRP A 522 -6.68 23.73 -32.84
C TRP A 522 -6.45 22.48 -33.70
N ALA A 523 -7.27 22.26 -34.73
CA ALA A 523 -7.09 21.18 -35.70
C ALA A 523 -5.72 21.27 -36.40
N GLU A 524 -5.31 22.47 -36.81
CA GLU A 524 -4.00 22.71 -37.42
C GLU A 524 -2.84 22.34 -36.50
N ARG A 525 -2.85 22.83 -35.25
CA ARG A 525 -1.82 22.47 -34.26
C ARG A 525 -1.74 20.97 -34.01
N ILE A 526 -2.86 20.25 -34.03
CA ILE A 526 -2.89 18.78 -33.94
C ILE A 526 -2.15 18.15 -35.11
N LEU A 527 -2.52 18.51 -36.33
CA LEU A 527 -1.98 17.90 -37.54
C LEU A 527 -0.51 18.27 -37.78
N GLU A 528 -0.12 19.52 -37.52
CA GLU A 528 1.28 19.95 -37.62
C GLU A 528 2.18 19.22 -36.62
N LYS A 529 1.73 19.10 -35.36
CA LYS A 529 2.49 18.36 -34.33
C LYS A 529 2.60 16.89 -34.67
N TRP A 530 1.55 16.29 -35.25
CA TRP A 530 1.62 14.91 -35.73
C TRP A 530 2.65 14.74 -36.86
N LYS A 531 2.56 15.57 -37.92
CA LYS A 531 3.50 15.53 -39.05
C LYS A 531 4.97 15.71 -38.63
N SER A 532 5.22 16.60 -37.67
CA SER A 532 6.57 16.81 -37.12
C SER A 532 7.16 15.56 -36.47
N ILE A 533 6.33 14.68 -35.93
CA ILE A 533 6.78 13.45 -35.25
C ILE A 533 6.88 12.29 -36.24
N ASP A 534 5.92 12.17 -37.16
CA ASP A 534 5.96 11.15 -38.23
C ASP A 534 7.23 11.27 -39.08
N ASN A 535 7.70 12.50 -39.33
CA ASN A 535 8.97 12.75 -40.03
C ASN A 535 10.24 12.48 -39.18
N SER A 536 10.10 12.20 -37.88
CA SER A 536 11.21 11.96 -36.94
C SER A 536 11.29 10.53 -36.42
N LEU A 537 10.26 9.72 -36.71
CA LEU A 537 10.19 8.28 -36.50
C LEU A 537 10.69 7.57 -37.77
#